data_AF-A0AAE9EV97-F1
#
_entry.id   AF-A0AAE9EV97-F1
#
_cell.length_a   1.000
_cell.length_b   1.000
_cell.length_c   1.000
_cell.angle_alpha   90.00
_cell.angle_beta   90.00
_cell.angle_gamma   90.00
#
_symmetry.space_group_name_H-M   'P 1'
#
loop_
_entity.id
_entity.type
_entity.pdbx_description
1 polymer ?
#
loop_
_entity_poly.entity_id
_entity_poly.type
_entity_poly.pdbx_seq_one_letter_code
_entity_poly.pdbx_strand_id
1 'polypeptide(L)'
;MSCCMISLNLTSSRHLFLSFDKHMIFVLQVVKSEQERYVGSMLLEPRSLFIMTDDAYTTMLHGITEREDDLVEPGKVFNCTEELANKRLERDTRISITVRNVEKVSKLSVMDMLKK
;
A
#
# COMPACT_ATOMS: atom_id res chain seq x y z
N MET A 1 -5.49 -4.44 -19.72
CA MET A 1 -5.47 -5.45 -18.65
C MET A 1 -5.34 -4.68 -17.35
N SER A 2 -6.44 -4.46 -16.63
CA SER A 2 -6.38 -3.72 -15.35
C SER A 2 -5.94 -4.69 -14.26
N CYS A 3 -4.72 -4.52 -13.78
CA CYS A 3 -4.29 -5.23 -12.58
C CYS A 3 -4.93 -4.53 -11.39
N CYS A 4 -5.62 -5.30 -10.54
CA CYS A 4 -6.35 -4.77 -9.39
C CYS A 4 -5.92 -5.52 -8.13
N MET A 5 -5.62 -4.76 -7.08
CA MET A 5 -5.46 -5.23 -5.72
C MET A 5 -6.62 -4.76 -4.88
N ILE A 6 -7.32 -5.71 -4.28
CA ILE A 6 -8.38 -5.46 -3.33
C ILE A 6 -7.87 -5.90 -1.97
N SER A 7 -7.74 -4.97 -1.04
CA SER A 7 -7.35 -5.26 0.35
C SER A 7 -8.54 -4.98 1.26
N LEU A 8 -9.10 -6.04 1.83
CA LEU A 8 -10.15 -5.99 2.83
C LEU A 8 -9.53 -6.09 4.22
N ASN A 9 -9.91 -5.18 5.11
CA ASN A 9 -9.33 -5.08 6.43
C ASN A 9 -10.27 -5.67 7.50
N LEU A 10 -10.14 -6.97 7.80
CA LEU A 10 -10.96 -7.64 8.82
C LEU A 10 -10.24 -7.65 10.16
N THR A 11 -10.51 -6.69 11.04
CA THR A 11 -9.79 -6.61 12.33
C THR A 11 -10.70 -6.20 13.47
N SER A 12 -10.40 -6.71 14.67
CA SER A 12 -10.96 -6.23 15.92
C SER A 12 -10.44 -4.80 16.22
N SER A 13 -11.32 -3.83 16.08
CA SER A 13 -11.29 -2.49 16.68
C SER A 13 -10.24 -1.43 16.29
N ARG A 14 -9.07 -1.69 15.69
CA ARG A 14 -8.04 -0.63 15.52
C ARG A 14 -7.51 -0.42 14.09
N HIS A 15 -7.00 0.79 13.86
CA HIS A 15 -6.74 1.42 12.56
C HIS A 15 -5.29 1.20 12.09
N LEU A 16 -4.99 1.49 10.82
CA LEU A 16 -3.64 1.39 10.27
C LEU A 16 -3.36 2.43 9.19
N PHE A 17 -2.12 2.88 9.07
CA PHE A 17 -1.68 3.71 7.94
C PHE A 17 -1.03 2.86 6.85
N LEU A 18 -1.57 2.96 5.64
CA LEU A 18 -0.93 2.48 4.42
C LEU A 18 -0.22 3.65 3.73
N SER A 19 1.10 3.63 3.74
CA SER A 19 1.92 4.67 3.12
C SER A 19 2.17 4.36 1.65
N PHE A 20 2.23 5.40 0.82
CA PHE A 20 2.42 5.30 -0.61
C PHE A 20 3.62 6.13 -1.08
N ASP A 21 4.46 5.49 -1.89
CA ASP A 21 5.63 6.10 -2.50
C ASP A 21 5.60 5.91 -4.01
N LYS A 22 6.15 6.86 -4.78
CA LYS A 22 6.28 6.70 -6.23
C LYS A 22 7.31 5.62 -6.55
N HIS A 23 6.93 4.70 -7.44
CA HIS A 23 7.85 3.74 -8.04
C HIS A 23 8.64 4.44 -9.14
N MET A 24 9.97 4.45 -9.03
CA MET A 24 10.84 4.98 -10.07
C MET A 24 11.04 3.90 -11.12
N ILE A 25 10.45 4.07 -12.30
CA ILE A 25 10.87 3.30 -13.48
C ILE A 25 12.30 3.76 -13.81
N PHE A 26 13.21 2.80 -14.00
CA PHE A 26 14.66 2.89 -14.20
C PHE A 26 15.10 3.70 -15.45
N VAL A 27 14.47 4.83 -15.76
CA VAL A 27 14.82 5.70 -16.89
C VAL A 27 15.18 7.07 -16.30
N LEU A 28 16.49 7.33 -16.21
CA LEU A 28 17.15 8.54 -15.70
C LEU A 28 17.43 8.52 -14.18
N GLN A 29 18.71 8.22 -13.88
CA GLN A 29 19.35 8.34 -12.57
C GLN A 29 19.13 9.73 -11.94
N VAL A 30 18.20 9.82 -10.99
CA VAL A 30 18.39 10.59 -9.76
C VAL A 30 17.84 9.74 -8.64
N VAL A 31 18.71 9.25 -7.74
CA VAL A 31 18.26 8.56 -6.53
C VAL A 31 17.60 9.59 -5.64
N LYS A 32 16.30 9.75 -5.79
CA LYS A 32 15.50 10.61 -4.92
C LYS A 32 15.44 9.99 -3.53
N SER A 33 15.61 10.84 -2.51
CA SER A 33 15.43 10.44 -1.11
C SER A 33 14.04 9.81 -0.90
N GLU A 34 13.87 8.98 0.14
CA GLU A 34 12.56 8.38 0.44
C GLU A 34 11.47 9.46 0.60
N GLN A 35 11.85 10.59 1.20
CA GLN A 35 10.98 11.74 1.41
C GLN A 35 10.50 12.38 0.09
N GLU A 36 11.34 12.39 -0.94
CA GLU A 36 10.96 12.92 -2.26
C GLU A 36 10.05 11.98 -3.06
N ARG A 37 10.01 10.70 -2.70
CA ARG A 37 9.13 9.70 -3.32
C ARG A 37 7.79 9.57 -2.59
N TYR A 38 7.72 10.03 -1.34
CA TYR A 38 6.50 9.99 -0.53
C TYR A 38 5.36 10.76 -1.18
N VAL A 39 4.22 10.08 -1.36
CA VAL A 39 2.99 10.66 -1.90
C VAL A 39 2.03 11.03 -0.78
N GLY A 40 1.94 10.17 0.23
CA GLY A 40 0.97 10.30 1.30
C GLY A 40 0.68 8.96 1.96
N SER A 41 -0.20 8.98 2.94
CA SER A 41 -0.69 7.78 3.62
C SER A 41 -2.22 7.76 3.62
N MET A 42 -2.79 6.58 3.80
CA MET A 42 -4.23 6.40 3.95
C MET A 42 -4.54 5.66 5.24
N LEU A 43 -5.49 6.19 6.00
CA LEU A 43 -6.01 5.57 7.21
C LEU A 43 -6.98 4.44 6.83
N LEU A 44 -6.64 3.21 7.18
CA LEU A 44 -7.46 2.01 7.02
C LEU A 44 -8.16 1.69 8.34
N GLU A 45 -9.47 1.92 8.36
CA GLU A 45 -10.34 1.63 9.50
C GLU A 45 -10.69 0.13 9.58
N PRO A 46 -11.13 -0.38 10.74
CA PRO A 46 -11.66 -1.74 10.85
C PRO A 46 -12.83 -1.97 9.88
N ARG A 47 -12.81 -3.10 9.17
CA ARG A 47 -13.80 -3.50 8.15
C ARG A 47 -13.86 -2.55 6.94
N SER A 48 -12.82 -1.74 6.74
CA SER A 48 -12.68 -0.93 5.52
C SER A 48 -12.25 -1.78 4.32
N LEU A 49 -12.63 -1.32 3.14
CA LEU A 49 -12.24 -1.88 1.86
C LEU A 49 -11.32 -0.89 1.14
N PHE A 50 -10.11 -1.31 0.81
CA PHE A 50 -9.19 -0.55 -0.03
C PHE A 50 -9.04 -1.24 -1.39
N ILE A 51 -9.19 -0.48 -2.46
CA ILE A 51 -9.04 -0.95 -3.83
C ILE A 51 -7.97 -0.10 -4.52
N MET A 52 -6.97 -0.74 -5.10
CA MET A 52 -5.92 -0.10 -5.88
C MET A 52 -5.89 -0.71 -7.29
N THR A 53 -6.09 0.11 -8.31
CA THR A 53 -6.16 -0.30 -9.72
C THR A 53 -5.17 0.47 -10.58
N ASP A 54 -4.97 -0.02 -11.81
CA ASP A 54 -4.38 0.72 -12.92
C ASP A 54 -3.02 1.35 -12.58
N ASP A 55 -2.89 2.66 -12.77
CA ASP A 55 -1.64 3.40 -12.57
C ASP A 55 -1.18 3.37 -11.12
N ALA A 56 -2.10 3.51 -10.16
CA ALA A 56 -1.74 3.45 -8.75
C ALA A 56 -1.14 2.08 -8.38
N TYR A 57 -1.67 1.00 -8.96
CA TYR A 57 -1.13 -0.34 -8.73
C TYR A 57 0.25 -0.55 -9.37
N THR A 58 0.49 0.00 -10.56
CA THR A 58 1.72 -0.26 -11.33
C THR A 58 2.84 0.73 -11.05
N THR A 59 2.52 1.95 -10.59
CA THR A 59 3.47 3.06 -10.46
C THR A 59 3.68 3.50 -9.01
N MET A 60 2.98 2.93 -8.03
CA MET A 60 3.15 3.27 -6.62
C MET A 60 3.55 2.04 -5.81
N LEU A 61 4.56 2.24 -4.96
CA LEU A 61 4.86 1.34 -3.86
C LEU A 61 3.92 1.68 -2.71
N HIS A 62 3.50 0.65 -1.99
CA HIS A 62 2.71 0.80 -0.77
C HIS A 62 3.29 -0.08 0.32
N GLY A 63 3.27 0.42 1.53
CA GLY A 63 3.88 -0.27 2.67
C GLY A 63 3.21 0.09 3.98
N ILE A 64 3.36 -0.81 4.94
CA ILE A 64 2.96 -0.63 6.33
C ILE A 64 4.24 -0.65 7.14
N THR A 65 4.69 0.50 7.63
CA THR A 65 5.86 0.57 8.50
C THR A 65 5.54 -0.04 9.86
N GLU A 66 6.45 -0.80 10.46
CA GLU A 66 6.33 -1.29 11.83
C GLU A 66 6.47 -0.14 12.85
N ARG A 67 5.45 0.05 13.69
CA ARG A 67 5.40 1.07 14.76
C ARG A 67 4.21 0.79 15.71
N GLU A 68 4.21 1.39 16.89
CA GLU A 68 3.18 1.19 17.92
C GLU A 68 2.00 2.15 17.80
N ASP A 69 2.21 3.35 17.23
CA ASP A 69 1.17 4.34 17.01
C ASP A 69 1.39 5.16 15.72
N ASP A 70 0.33 5.78 15.23
CA ASP A 70 0.33 6.66 14.06
C ASP A 70 -0.22 8.05 14.41
N LEU A 71 0.44 9.11 13.91
CA LEU A 71 -0.10 10.47 13.96
C LEU A 71 -0.89 10.77 12.68
N VAL A 72 -2.14 11.21 12.84
CA VAL A 72 -2.97 11.69 11.73
C VAL A 72 -2.56 13.12 11.38
N GLU A 73 -1.52 13.26 10.56
CA GLU A 73 -1.00 14.56 10.13
C GLU A 73 -1.82 15.12 8.94
N PRO A 74 -2.47 16.29 9.11
CA PRO A 74 -3.22 16.94 8.03
C PRO A 74 -2.32 17.22 6.81
N GLY A 75 -2.82 16.95 5.62
CA GLY A 75 -2.07 17.12 4.37
C GLY A 75 -1.13 15.97 4.02
N LYS A 76 -0.84 15.04 4.94
CA LYS A 76 -0.13 13.78 4.63
C LYS A 76 -1.02 12.56 4.57
N VAL A 77 -2.21 12.61 5.18
CA VAL A 77 -3.18 11.52 5.18
C VAL A 77 -4.35 11.85 4.26
N PHE A 78 -4.58 11.03 3.24
CA PHE A 78 -5.56 11.32 2.18
C PHE A 78 -6.99 11.46 2.69
N ASN A 79 -7.38 10.63 3.66
CA ASN A 79 -8.70 10.63 4.29
C ASN A 79 -8.69 11.23 5.71
N CYS A 80 -7.83 12.24 5.94
CA CYS A 80 -7.85 13.00 7.20
C CYS A 80 -9.16 13.77 7.35
N THR A 81 -9.91 13.50 8.42
CA THR A 81 -11.05 14.34 8.83
C THR A 81 -10.61 15.36 9.87
N GLU A 82 -11.35 16.46 10.04
CA GLU A 82 -11.07 17.46 11.08
C GLU A 82 -11.10 16.84 12.48
N GLU A 83 -12.00 15.88 12.71
CA GLU A 83 -12.09 15.16 13.99
C GLU A 83 -10.84 14.33 14.28
N LEU A 84 -10.21 13.76 13.25
CA LEU A 84 -9.03 12.91 13.41
C LEU A 84 -7.72 13.69 13.37
N ALA A 85 -7.73 14.93 12.89
CA ALA A 85 -6.55 15.76 12.74
C ALA A 85 -5.72 15.84 14.03
N ASN A 86 -4.42 15.57 13.91
CA ASN A 86 -3.42 15.60 14.97
C ASN A 86 -3.65 14.58 16.11
N LYS A 87 -4.57 13.63 15.96
CA LYS A 87 -4.73 12.52 16.93
C LYS A 87 -3.66 11.46 16.70
N ARG A 88 -3.21 10.84 17.80
CA ARG A 88 -2.42 9.60 17.78
C ARG A 88 -3.32 8.40 17.91
N LEU A 89 -3.15 7.44 17.02
CA LEU A 89 -3.90 6.19 16.98
C LEU A 89 -2.93 5.04 17.29
N GLU A 90 -3.12 4.40 18.43
CA GLU A 90 -2.39 3.20 18.79
C GLU A 90 -2.78 2.03 17.90
N ARG A 91 -1.78 1.22 17.54
CA ARG A 91 -1.99 -0.02 16.79
C ARG A 91 -2.34 -1.17 17.72
N ASP A 92 -2.95 -2.17 17.11
CA ASP A 92 -3.23 -3.45 17.75
C ASP A 92 -3.12 -4.56 16.68
N THR A 93 -3.23 -5.81 17.11
CA THR A 93 -3.17 -6.98 16.25
C THR A 93 -4.21 -6.89 15.15
N ARG A 94 -3.72 -6.97 13.91
CA ARG A 94 -4.51 -6.73 12.71
C ARG A 94 -4.49 -7.89 11.73
N ILE A 95 -5.66 -8.23 11.21
CA ILE A 95 -5.80 -9.18 10.11
C ILE A 95 -6.26 -8.41 8.85
N SER A 96 -5.49 -8.53 7.78
CA SER A 96 -5.82 -7.98 6.46
C SER A 96 -5.86 -9.10 5.45
N ILE A 97 -6.90 -9.11 4.64
CA ILE A 97 -7.03 -10.04 3.52
C ILE A 97 -6.80 -9.25 2.24
N THR A 98 -5.76 -9.60 1.50
CA THR A 98 -5.48 -9.00 0.19
C THR A 98 -5.74 -10.02 -0.91
N VAL A 99 -6.62 -9.66 -1.83
CA VAL A 99 -6.97 -10.42 -3.03
C VAL A 99 -6.41 -9.67 -4.24
N ARG A 100 -5.72 -10.40 -5.13
CA ARG A 100 -5.15 -9.84 -6.37
C ARG A 100 -5.55 -10.74 -7.54
N ASN A 101 -5.94 -10.13 -8.65
CA ASN A 101 -6.13 -10.86 -9.90
C ASN A 101 -4.81 -10.87 -10.69
N VAL A 102 -4.27 -12.05 -10.95
CA VAL A 102 -3.00 -12.25 -11.69
C VAL A 102 -3.30 -13.01 -12.97
N GLU A 103 -3.52 -12.28 -14.07
CA GLU A 103 -3.94 -12.86 -15.35
C GLU A 103 -2.82 -13.64 -16.07
N LYS A 104 -1.55 -13.23 -15.88
CA LYS A 104 -0.37 -13.88 -16.46
C LYS A 104 0.58 -14.32 -15.36
N VAL A 105 0.63 -15.62 -15.12
CA VAL A 105 1.72 -16.26 -14.38
C VAL A 105 2.78 -16.69 -15.40
N SER A 106 4.05 -16.42 -15.14
CA SER A 106 5.15 -16.97 -15.95
C SER A 106 5.03 -18.49 -15.94
N LYS A 107 4.63 -19.09 -17.07
CA LYS A 107 4.68 -20.54 -17.29
C LYS A 107 6.11 -20.95 -17.61
N LEU A 108 7.06 -20.62 -16.74
CA LEU A 108 8.39 -21.17 -16.82
C LEU A 108 8.34 -22.53 -16.16
N SER A 109 8.16 -23.59 -16.96
CA SER A 109 8.40 -24.93 -16.44
C SER A 109 9.91 -25.11 -16.28
N VAL A 110 10.33 -25.75 -15.19
CA VAL A 110 11.74 -26.10 -14.95
C VAL A 110 12.31 -26.88 -16.15
N MET A 111 11.47 -27.65 -16.84
CA MET A 111 11.82 -28.39 -18.05
C MET A 111 12.15 -27.49 -19.24
N ASP A 112 11.50 -26.33 -19.37
CA ASP A 112 11.79 -25.36 -20.44
C ASP A 112 13.09 -24.58 -20.18
N MET A 113 13.51 -24.47 -18.91
CA MET A 113 14.81 -23.89 -18.54
C MET A 113 15.97 -24.90 -18.67
N LEU A 114 15.68 -26.20 -18.65
CA LEU A 114 16.69 -27.28 -18.79
C LEU A 114 16.92 -27.70 -20.25
N LYS A 115 16.08 -27.25 -21.19
CA LYS A 115 16.30 -27.44 -22.64
C LYS A 115 17.23 -26.34 -23.13
N LYS A 116 18.51 -26.67 -23.21
CA LYS A 116 19.56 -25.83 -23.81
C LYS A 116 19.76 -26.21 -25.28
#